data_AF-A0A1V5FL28-F1
#
_entry.id   AF-A0A1V5FL28-F1
#
_cell.length_a   1.000
_cell.length_b   1.000
_cell.length_c   1.000
_cell.angle_alpha   90.00
_cell.angle_beta   90.00
_cell.angle_gamma   90.00
#
_symmetry.space_group_name_H-M   'P 1'
#
loop_
_entity.id
_entity.type
_entity.pdbx_description
1 polymer ?
#
loop_
_entity_poly.entity_id
_entity_poly.type
_entity_poly.pdbx_seq_one_letter_code
_entity_poly.pdbx_strand_id
1 'polypeptide(L)' 'MELSEDHFTGEGDMHLFAEMLSHFFALYASVNSFTQLTVRGAIRGEVYTWPRRLGQQIIL' A
#
# COMPACT_ATOMS: atom_id res chain seq x y z
N MET A 1 -4.82 -4.00 4.96
CA MET A 1 -3.53 -4.42 5.55
C MET A 1 -3.42 -3.78 6.92
N GLU A 2 -2.87 -4.48 7.90
CA GLU A 2 -2.62 -3.92 9.25
C GLU A 2 -1.12 -3.76 9.44
N LEU A 3 -0.68 -2.60 9.93
CA LEU A 3 0.72 -2.28 10.22
C LEU A 3 0.82 -1.80 11.67
N SER A 4 1.77 -2.35 12.43
CA SER A 4 2.07 -1.87 13.78
C SER A 4 3.08 -0.74 13.71
N GLU A 5 2.72 0.42 14.26
CA GLU A 5 3.49 1.65 14.15
C GLU A 5 4.84 1.58 14.89
N ASP A 6 4.94 0.71 15.90
CA ASP A 6 6.14 0.39 16.67
C ASP A 6 7.24 -0.32 15.87
N HIS A 7 6.93 -0.84 14.69
CA HIS A 7 7.92 -1.41 13.78
C HIS A 7 8.53 -0.40 12.80
N PHE A 8 8.06 0.85 12.81
CA PHE A 8 8.53 1.91 11.93
C PHE A 8 9.18 3.02 12.75
N THR A 9 10.09 3.76 12.12
CA THR A 9 10.77 4.88 12.81
C THR A 9 9.80 6.04 13.11
N GLY A 10 8.69 6.10 12.36
CA GLY A 10 7.59 7.03 12.57
C GLY A 10 6.53 6.91 11.47
N GLU A 11 5.51 7.75 11.53
CA GLU A 11 4.41 7.77 10.56
C GLU A 11 4.92 7.91 9.12
N GLY A 12 5.85 8.82 8.85
CA GLY A 12 6.37 9.04 7.50
C GLY A 12 7.04 7.79 6.88
N ASP A 13 7.74 7.01 7.69
CA ASP A 13 8.40 5.76 7.27
C ASP A 13 7.36 4.69 6.92
N MET A 14 6.33 4.54 7.76
CA MET A 14 5.18 3.67 7.49
C MET A 14 4.43 4.06 6.20
N HIS A 15 4.21 5.37 5.99
CA HIS A 15 3.55 5.88 4.78
C HIS A 15 4.36 5.60 3.52
N LEU A 16 5.68 5.83 3.55
CA LEU A 16 6.56 5.54 2.41
C LEU A 16 6.60 4.04 2.09
N PHE A 17 6.66 3.20 3.12
CA PHE A 17 6.59 1.75 2.95
C PHE A 17 5.28 1.31 2.29
N ALA A 18 4.15 1.85 2.75
CA ALA A 18 2.85 1.56 2.16
C ALA A 18 2.71 2.13 0.73
N GLU A 19 3.29 3.29 0.44
CA GLU A 19 3.36 3.85 -0.92
C GLU A 19 4.12 2.90 -1.88
N MET A 20 5.23 2.33 -1.41
CA MET A 20 6.01 1.33 -2.16
C MET A 20 5.20 0.06 -2.39
N LEU A 21 4.47 -0.44 -1.39
CA LEU A 21 3.57 -1.58 -1.56
C LEU A 21 2.43 -1.30 -2.55
N SER A 22 1.86 -0.09 -2.53
CA SER A 22 0.81 0.32 -3.47
C SER A 22 1.28 0.20 -4.92
N HIS A 23 2.50 0.68 -5.21
CA HIS A 23 3.12 0.53 -6.53
C HIS A 23 3.45 -0.93 -6.84
N PHE A 24 4.03 -1.66 -5.88
CA PHE A 24 4.36 -3.06 -6.05
C PHE A 24 3.12 -3.88 -6.45
N PHE A 25 1.99 -3.73 -5.75
CA PHE A 25 0.77 -4.45 -6.10
C PHE A 25 0.25 -4.11 -7.49
N ALA A 26 0.36 -2.84 -7.92
CA ALA A 26 -0.01 -2.44 -9.27
C ALA A 26 0.83 -3.18 -10.34
N LEU A 27 2.12 -3.41 -10.11
CA LEU A 27 3.00 -4.14 -11.04
C LEU A 27 2.60 -5.62 -11.25
N TYR A 28 1.90 -6.24 -10.31
CA TYR A 28 1.45 -7.63 -10.42
C TYR A 28 -0.04 -7.77 -10.73
N ALA A 29 -0.80 -6.68 -10.70
CA ALA A 29 -2.19 -6.70 -11.10
C ALA A 29 -2.31 -6.70 -12.62
N SER A 30 -3.23 -7.52 -13.13
CA SER A 30 -3.60 -7.53 -14.55
C SER A 30 -3.94 -6.12 -15.05
N VAL A 31 -3.60 -5.83 -16.31
CA VAL A 31 -3.85 -4.53 -16.96
C VAL A 31 -5.32 -4.10 -16.89
N ASN A 32 -6.26 -5.04 -16.83
CA ASN A 32 -7.71 -4.76 -16.72
C ASN A 32 -8.22 -4.65 -15.27
N SER A 33 -7.32 -4.64 -14.29
CA SER A 33 -7.64 -4.54 -12.86
C SER A 33 -7.06 -3.26 -12.27
N PHE A 34 -7.56 -2.86 -11.11
CA PHE A 34 -6.95 -1.81 -10.29
C PHE A 34 -6.63 -2.35 -8.90
N THR A 35 -5.60 -1.79 -8.28
CA THR A 35 -5.26 -2.03 -6.88
C THR A 35 -5.59 -0.80 -6.05
N GLN A 36 -6.06 -1.01 -4.83
CA GLN A 36 -6.23 0.04 -3.84
C GLN A 36 -5.68 -0.48 -2.52
N LEU A 37 -4.72 0.24 -1.96
CA LEU A 37 -4.12 -0.14 -0.69
C LEU A 37 -4.81 0.64 0.44
N THR A 38 -5.25 -0.09 1.45
CA THR A 38 -5.74 0.48 2.71
C THR A 38 -4.93 -0.13 3.85
N VAL A 39 -4.29 0.72 4.63
CA VAL A 39 -3.48 0.37 5.81
C VAL A 39 -4.22 0.84 7.05
N ARG A 40 -4.30 -0.02 8.06
CA ARG A 40 -4.77 0.32 9.39
C ARG A 40 -3.62 0.22 10.39
N GLY A 41 -3.38 1.27 11.16
CA GLY A 41 -2.45 1.27 12.29
C GLY A 41 -2.98 0.35 13.39
N ALA A 42 -2.20 -0.65 13.79
CA ALA A 42 -2.61 -1.62 14.80
C ALA A 42 -2.70 -1.01 16.21
N ILE A 43 -1.91 0.03 16.50
CA ILE A 43 -1.90 0.68 17.82
C ILE A 43 -2.93 1.80 17.87
N ARG A 44 -2.82 2.79 16.98
CA ARG A 44 -3.65 4.00 17.03
C ARG A 44 -4.98 3.84 16.30
N GLY A 45 -5.13 2.77 15.50
CA GLY A 45 -6.35 2.49 14.74
C GLY A 45 -6.55 3.40 13.53
N GLU A 46 -5.58 4.26 13.21
CA GLU A 46 -5.64 5.19 12.08
C GLU A 46 -5.71 4.42 10.75
N VAL A 47 -6.52 4.92 9.82
CA VAL A 47 -6.73 4.27 8.52
C VAL A 47 -6.24 5.18 7.41
N TYR A 48 -5.26 4.69 6.66
CA TYR A 48 -4.65 5.36 5.52
C TYR A 48 -5.07 4.64 4.25
N THR A 49 -5.55 5.39 3.26
CA THR A 49 -5.98 4.85 1.97
C THR A 49 -5.23 5.52 0.84
N TRP A 50 -4.57 4.72 0.02
CA TRP A 50 -3.85 5.18 -1.15
C TRP A 50 -4.79 5.32 -2.35
N PRO A 51 -4.47 6.21 -3.31
CA PRO A 51 -5.21 6.31 -4.55
C PRO A 51 -5.20 4.98 -5.30
N ARG A 52 -6.24 4.77 -6.11
CA ARG A 52 -6.34 3.59 -6.98
C ARG A 52 -5.25 3.63 -8.03
N ARG A 53 -4.60 2.49 -8.26
CA ARG A 53 -3.58 2.32 -9.30
C ARG A 53 -4.04 1.27 -10.29
N LEU A 54 -3.89 1.56 -11.58
CA LEU A 54 -4.17 0.57 -12.63
C LEU A 54 -3.10 -0.53 -12.60
N GLY A 55 -3.50 -1.76 -12.92
CA GLY A 55 -2.56 -2.86 -13.07
C GLY A 55 -1.58 -2.59 -14.21
N GLN A 56 -0.31 -2.89 -13.95
CA GLN A 56 0.82 -2.67 -14.86
C GLN A 56 1.57 -3.98 -15.12
N GLN A 57 0.91 -5.13 -14.93
CA GLN A 57 1.53 -6.42 -15.20
C GLN A 57 2.11 -6.46 -16.61
N ILE A 58 3.44 -6.58 -16.68
CA ILE A 58 4.17 -6.74 -17.92
C ILE A 58 3.82 -8.12 -18.46
N ILE A 59 3.19 -8.17 -19.63
CA ILE A 59 2.98 -9.41 -20.37
C ILE A 59 4.31 -9.70 -21.08
N LEU A 60 5.09 -10.62 -20.50
CA LEU A 60 6.32 -11.14 -21.09
C LEU A 60 6.02 -12.24 -22.11
#